data_AF-A0A1T0A0L8-F1
#
_entry.id   AF-A0A1T0A0L8-F1
#
_cell.length_a   1.000
_cell.length_b   1.000
_cell.length_c   1.000
_cell.angle_alpha   90.00
_cell.angle_beta   90.00
_cell.angle_gamma   90.00
#
_symmetry.space_group_name_H-M   'P 1'
#
loop_
_entity.id
_entity.type
_entity.pdbx_description
1 polymer ?
#
loop_
_entity_poly.entity_id
_entity_poly.type
_entity_poly.pdbx_seq_one_letter_code
_entity_poly.pdbx_strand_id
1 'polypeptide(L)'
;MIKVCCINIYLELNAVNKIFIGLLLIFFSQISVAQYDVNQEQLIFACQLKNQATITIHRSHHIEPNYTYRFTRNGKVELKLTQTQTQMRLNSRVNQLQFRGNGVSMFFPNGNYGYNIFSAFEIPEKEEDDIILRSGVIVSNGDDYNKHIYCYRTFKQLSDEYL
;
A
#
# COMPACT_ATOMS: atom_id res chain seq x y z
N MET A 1 -11.31 -37.82 48.41
CA MET A 1 -11.19 -37.06 49.67
C MET A 1 -9.76 -36.59 49.82
N ILE A 2 -9.48 -35.35 49.42
CA ILE A 2 -8.18 -34.67 49.64
C ILE A 2 -8.51 -33.33 50.29
N LYS A 3 -8.06 -33.15 51.52
CA LYS A 3 -8.11 -31.89 52.28
C LYS A 3 -6.99 -31.01 51.72
N VAL A 4 -7.35 -29.94 51.01
CA VAL A 4 -6.40 -28.86 50.69
C VAL A 4 -6.65 -27.74 51.68
N CYS A 5 -5.69 -27.56 52.59
CA CYS A 5 -5.62 -26.47 53.53
C CYS A 5 -5.70 -25.12 52.81
N CYS A 6 -6.66 -24.29 53.20
CA CYS A 6 -6.63 -22.86 52.92
C CYS A 6 -5.47 -22.25 53.71
N ILE A 7 -4.33 -22.00 53.04
CA ILE A 7 -3.29 -21.12 53.59
C ILE A 7 -3.81 -19.70 53.44
N ASN A 8 -4.28 -19.15 54.55
CA ASN A 8 -4.75 -17.78 54.65
C ASN A 8 -3.51 -16.88 54.81
N ILE A 9 -2.95 -16.40 53.70
CA ILE A 9 -1.84 -15.44 53.73
C ILE A 9 -2.44 -14.05 53.98
N TYR A 10 -2.56 -13.67 55.25
CA TYR A 10 -2.77 -12.28 55.64
C TYR A 10 -1.47 -11.50 55.41
N LEU A 11 -1.37 -10.85 54.24
CA LEU A 11 -0.37 -9.81 54.01
C LEU A 11 -0.91 -8.52 54.62
N GLU A 12 -0.50 -8.20 55.85
CA GLU A 12 -0.65 -6.86 56.41
C GLU A 12 0.24 -5.88 55.64
N LEU A 13 -0.30 -5.35 54.54
CA LEU A 13 0.32 -4.30 53.77
C LEU A 13 0.15 -2.98 54.54
N ASN A 14 1.23 -2.49 55.15
CA ASN A 14 1.30 -1.15 55.72
C ASN A 14 0.91 -0.09 54.68
N ALA A 15 0.31 1.02 55.12
CA ALA A 15 -0.30 2.05 54.26
C ALA A 15 0.61 2.54 53.11
N VAL A 16 1.93 2.51 53.31
CA VAL A 16 2.96 2.85 52.31
C VAL A 16 2.95 1.88 51.12
N ASN A 17 2.79 0.57 51.35
CA ASN A 17 2.74 -0.43 50.28
C ASN A 17 1.44 -0.36 49.46
N LYS A 18 0.32 0.08 50.06
CA LYS A 18 -0.94 0.30 49.34
C LYS A 18 -0.85 1.48 48.37
N ILE A 19 -0.12 2.52 48.74
CA ILE A 19 0.14 3.70 47.89
C ILE A 19 1.04 3.32 46.71
N PHE A 20 2.08 2.52 46.94
CA PHE A 20 2.99 2.07 45.87
C PHE A 20 2.31 1.17 44.83
N ILE A 21 1.45 0.24 45.25
CA ILE A 21 0.71 -0.64 44.31
C ILE A 21 -0.33 0.18 43.51
N GLY A 22 -0.98 1.17 44.14
CA GLY A 22 -1.88 2.10 43.46
C GLY A 22 -1.16 2.94 42.40
N LEU A 23 0.02 3.47 42.72
CA LEU A 23 0.86 4.20 41.76
C LEU A 23 1.37 3.31 40.61
N LEU A 24 1.71 2.04 40.89
CA LEU A 24 2.15 1.09 39.87
C LEU A 24 1.02 0.79 38.87
N LEU A 25 -0.22 0.61 39.35
CA LEU A 25 -1.38 0.36 38.48
C LEU A 25 -1.76 1.58 37.63
N ILE A 26 -1.56 2.81 38.13
CA ILE A 26 -1.72 4.02 37.32
C ILE A 26 -0.64 4.08 36.22
N PHE A 27 0.60 3.69 36.53
CA PHE A 27 1.67 3.62 35.54
C PHE A 27 1.41 2.57 34.44
N PHE A 28 0.82 1.42 34.76
CA PHE A 28 0.45 0.41 33.76
C PHE A 28 -0.81 0.77 32.94
N SER A 29 -1.65 1.70 33.41
CA SER A 29 -2.80 2.20 32.62
C SER A 29 -2.40 3.13 31.47
N GLN A 30 -1.14 3.58 31.43
CA GLN A 30 -0.60 4.42 30.35
C GLN A 30 0.23 3.64 29.33
N ILE A 31 0.17 2.30 29.34
CA ILE A 31 0.58 1.50 28.17
C ILE A 31 -0.52 1.65 27.12
N SER A 32 -0.52 2.85 26.53
CA SER A 32 -0.75 3.12 25.12
C SER A 32 -1.42 1.95 24.41
N VAL A 33 -2.75 2.00 24.33
CA VAL A 33 -3.40 1.57 23.09
C VAL A 33 -2.74 2.44 22.04
N ALA A 34 -1.70 1.90 21.38
CA ALA A 34 -1.19 2.49 20.17
C ALA A 34 -2.43 2.71 19.32
N GLN A 35 -2.80 3.98 19.11
CA GLN A 35 -3.82 4.33 18.15
C GLN A 35 -3.27 3.81 16.83
N TYR A 36 -3.67 2.59 16.47
CA TYR A 36 -3.46 2.06 15.13
C TYR A 36 -4.25 3.02 14.25
N ASP A 37 -3.52 3.98 13.69
CA ASP A 37 -4.10 5.02 12.86
C ASP A 37 -4.69 4.31 11.63
N VAL A 38 -6.00 4.09 11.70
CA VAL A 38 -6.82 3.41 10.69
C VAL A 38 -6.72 4.12 9.32
N ASN A 39 -6.06 5.29 9.25
CA ASN A 39 -5.85 6.08 8.05
C ASN A 39 -4.42 6.07 7.48
N GLN A 40 -3.47 5.28 8.01
CA GLN A 40 -2.15 5.23 7.38
C GLN A 40 -2.20 4.41 6.08
N GLU A 41 -2.21 5.10 4.93
CA GLU A 41 -2.06 4.42 3.65
C GLU A 41 -0.60 3.92 3.48
N GLN A 42 -0.44 2.65 3.12
CA GLN A 42 0.86 2.05 2.80
C GLN A 42 1.28 2.44 1.39
N LEU A 43 2.48 2.99 1.22
CA LEU A 43 3.08 3.13 -0.12
C LEU A 43 3.41 1.75 -0.68
N ILE A 44 2.85 1.37 -1.83
CA ILE A 44 3.07 0.05 -2.47
C ILE A 44 3.77 0.15 -3.82
N PHE A 45 3.76 1.32 -4.47
CA PHE A 45 4.53 1.58 -5.68
C PHE A 45 5.00 3.03 -5.68
N ALA A 46 6.23 3.26 -6.14
CA ALA A 46 6.78 4.60 -6.29
C ALA A 46 7.80 4.64 -7.42
N CYS A 47 7.63 5.58 -8.34
CA CYS A 47 8.63 5.85 -9.35
C CYS A 47 8.69 7.33 -9.73
N GLN A 48 9.88 7.76 -10.14
CA GLN A 48 10.15 9.10 -10.63
C GLN A 48 10.28 9.09 -12.14
N LEU A 49 9.70 10.12 -12.77
CA LEU A 49 9.74 10.38 -14.20
C LEU A 49 10.91 11.32 -14.55
N LYS A 50 11.29 11.36 -15.82
CA LYS A 50 12.40 12.22 -16.31
C LYS A 50 12.17 13.72 -16.04
N ASN A 51 10.92 14.17 -15.99
CA ASN A 51 10.54 15.56 -15.75
C ASN A 51 10.38 15.91 -14.25
N GLN A 52 11.02 15.14 -13.35
CA GLN A 52 10.95 15.30 -11.89
C GLN A 52 9.56 15.10 -11.27
N ALA A 53 8.56 14.66 -12.05
CA ALA A 53 7.29 14.21 -11.50
C ALA A 53 7.42 12.81 -10.91
N THR A 54 6.54 12.48 -9.97
CA THR A 54 6.52 11.19 -9.27
C THR A 54 5.13 10.58 -9.39
N ILE A 55 5.09 9.27 -9.61
CA ILE A 55 3.89 8.46 -9.53
C ILE A 55 3.99 7.60 -8.28
N THR A 56 2.94 7.59 -7.45
CA THR A 56 2.84 6.68 -6.32
C THR A 56 1.49 5.96 -6.29
N ILE A 57 1.50 4.72 -5.81
CA ILE A 57 0.29 3.99 -5.43
C ILE A 57 0.34 3.74 -3.94
N HIS A 58 -0.74 4.08 -3.26
CA HIS A 58 -0.93 3.80 -1.84
C HIS A 58 -2.11 2.86 -1.63
N ARG A 59 -2.03 2.00 -0.60
CA ARG A 59 -3.08 1.06 -0.21
C ARG A 59 -3.57 1.40 1.20
N SER A 60 -4.87 1.50 1.42
CA SER A 60 -5.43 1.69 2.76
C SER A 60 -5.43 0.38 3.57
N HIS A 61 -5.33 0.48 4.90
CA HIS A 61 -5.44 -0.67 5.80
C HIS A 61 -6.90 -0.87 6.25
N HIS A 62 -7.73 -1.42 5.37
CA HIS A 62 -9.14 -1.78 5.64
C HIS A 62 -9.43 -3.22 5.22
N ILE A 63 -10.57 -3.76 5.69
CA ILE A 63 -11.08 -5.08 5.29
C ILE A 63 -11.24 -5.14 3.75
N GLU A 64 -11.79 -4.09 3.16
CA GLU A 64 -11.72 -3.85 1.72
C GLU A 64 -10.77 -2.67 1.46
N PRO A 65 -9.54 -2.94 0.98
CA PRO A 65 -8.55 -1.89 0.79
C PRO A 65 -8.90 -1.04 -0.43
N ASN A 66 -8.68 0.26 -0.29
CA ASN A 66 -8.67 1.23 -1.37
C ASN A 66 -7.24 1.40 -1.88
N TYR A 67 -7.11 1.64 -3.17
CA TYR A 67 -5.86 1.97 -3.84
C TYR A 67 -5.96 3.39 -4.36
N THR A 68 -4.95 4.20 -4.04
CA THR A 68 -4.88 5.60 -4.42
C THR A 68 -3.67 5.82 -5.31
N TYR A 69 -3.92 6.13 -6.58
CA TYR A 69 -2.94 6.67 -7.52
C TYR A 69 -2.72 8.16 -7.26
N ARG A 70 -1.46 8.60 -7.26
CA ARG A 70 -1.08 10.00 -7.20
C ARG A 70 -0.05 10.32 -8.27
N PHE A 71 -0.32 11.38 -9.03
CA PHE A 71 0.67 12.07 -9.85
C PHE A 71 1.06 13.37 -9.16
N THR A 72 2.34 13.50 -8.82
CA THR A 72 2.88 14.63 -8.08
C THR A 72 3.97 15.30 -8.88
N ARG A 73 3.92 16.64 -8.99
CA ARG A 73 4.96 17.45 -9.62
C ARG A 73 5.32 18.60 -8.70
N ASN A 74 6.61 18.84 -8.50
CA ASN A 74 7.11 19.92 -7.64
C ASN A 74 6.47 19.91 -6.23
N GLY A 75 6.26 18.71 -5.67
CA GLY A 75 5.63 18.52 -4.35
C GLY A 75 4.11 18.70 -4.29
N LYS A 76 3.45 19.05 -5.41
CA LYS A 76 1.99 19.20 -5.49
C LYS A 76 1.34 18.01 -6.17
N VAL A 77 0.28 17.47 -5.57
CA VAL A 77 -0.55 16.43 -6.22
C VAL A 77 -1.39 17.09 -7.30
N GLU A 78 -1.13 16.73 -8.56
CA GLU A 78 -1.85 17.24 -9.75
C GLU A 78 -3.00 16.31 -10.15
N LEU A 79 -2.89 15.01 -9.86
CA LEU A 79 -3.96 14.03 -10.09
C LEU A 79 -3.99 13.02 -8.94
N LYS A 80 -5.20 12.72 -8.44
CA LYS A 80 -5.47 11.69 -7.44
C LYS A 80 -6.66 10.87 -7.89
N LEU A 81 -6.48 9.56 -8.01
CA LEU A 81 -7.54 8.61 -8.37
C LEU A 81 -7.60 7.53 -7.30
N THR A 82 -8.79 7.17 -6.84
CA THR A 82 -8.99 6.15 -5.81
C THR A 82 -10.02 5.15 -6.28
N GLN A 83 -9.75 3.86 -6.04
CA GLN A 83 -10.68 2.76 -6.33
C GLN A 83 -10.56 1.65 -5.28
N THR A 84 -11.62 0.87 -5.09
CA THR A 84 -11.61 -0.28 -4.18
C THR A 84 -10.88 -1.48 -4.81
N GLN A 85 -10.45 -2.44 -3.99
CA GLN A 85 -9.87 -3.70 -4.50
C GLN A 85 -10.82 -4.44 -5.43
N THR A 86 -12.12 -4.44 -5.13
CA THR A 86 -13.14 -5.08 -5.96
C THR A 86 -13.20 -4.43 -7.34
N GLN A 87 -13.24 -3.10 -7.41
CA GLN A 87 -13.21 -2.36 -8.67
C GLN A 87 -11.92 -2.64 -9.44
N MET A 88 -10.78 -2.66 -8.75
CA MET A 88 -9.48 -2.95 -9.35
C MET A 88 -9.45 -4.34 -9.99
N ARG A 89 -9.94 -5.38 -9.31
CA ARG A 89 -9.99 -6.75 -9.86
C ARG A 89 -10.90 -6.88 -11.08
N LEU A 90 -12.05 -6.20 -11.06
CA LEU A 90 -12.95 -6.16 -12.21
C LEU A 90 -12.27 -5.47 -13.41
N ASN A 91 -11.66 -4.31 -13.16
CA ASN A 91 -10.96 -3.53 -14.18
C ASN A 91 -9.75 -4.29 -14.75
N SER A 92 -8.96 -4.97 -13.91
CA SER A 92 -7.81 -5.77 -14.37
C SER A 92 -8.23 -6.94 -15.26
N ARG A 93 -9.42 -7.53 -15.05
CA ARG A 93 -9.93 -8.60 -15.94
C ARG A 93 -10.38 -8.07 -17.30
N VAL A 94 -10.97 -6.88 -17.33
CA VAL A 94 -11.47 -6.24 -18.57
C VAL A 94 -10.33 -5.60 -19.36
N ASN A 95 -9.38 -4.97 -18.67
CA ASN A 95 -8.29 -4.17 -19.23
C ASN A 95 -6.94 -4.87 -19.17
N GLN A 96 -6.92 -6.21 -19.21
CA GLN A 96 -5.77 -6.97 -19.72
C GLN A 96 -5.57 -6.61 -21.20
N LEU A 97 -5.23 -5.36 -21.47
CA LEU A 97 -4.52 -4.94 -22.66
C LEU A 97 -3.38 -5.94 -22.82
N GLN A 98 -3.28 -6.47 -24.03
CA GLN A 98 -2.58 -7.69 -24.42
C GLN A 98 -1.05 -7.59 -24.20
N PHE A 99 -0.61 -7.50 -22.95
CA PHE A 99 0.80 -7.58 -22.59
C PHE A 99 1.22 -9.04 -22.61
N ARG A 100 2.04 -9.41 -23.59
CA ARG A 100 2.79 -10.66 -23.56
C ARG A 100 3.89 -10.53 -22.49
N GLY A 101 3.62 -10.94 -21.24
CA GLY A 101 4.62 -10.97 -20.17
C GLY A 101 4.04 -11.17 -18.76
N ASN A 102 4.85 -11.71 -17.84
CA ASN A 102 4.52 -11.96 -16.43
C ASN A 102 4.56 -10.69 -15.55
N GLY A 103 3.99 -9.58 -16.03
CA GLY A 103 4.10 -8.27 -15.39
C GLY A 103 2.92 -7.94 -14.49
N VAL A 104 3.18 -7.20 -13.40
CA VAL A 104 2.13 -6.78 -12.46
C VAL A 104 1.58 -5.44 -12.94
N SER A 105 0.25 -5.32 -13.08
CA SER A 105 -0.38 -4.06 -13.48
C SER A 105 -1.62 -3.67 -12.67
N MET A 106 -1.85 -2.35 -12.53
CA MET A 106 -3.03 -1.75 -11.91
C MET A 106 -3.62 -0.68 -12.82
N PHE A 107 -4.92 -0.77 -13.11
CA PHE A 107 -5.61 0.18 -13.96
C PHE A 107 -6.48 1.15 -13.15
N PHE A 108 -6.34 2.46 -13.36
CA PHE A 108 -7.18 3.50 -12.75
C PHE A 108 -7.99 4.25 -13.84
N PRO A 109 -9.34 4.18 -13.84
CA PRO A 109 -10.17 4.94 -14.77
C PRO A 109 -10.30 6.42 -14.36
N ASN A 110 -10.43 7.31 -15.36
CA ASN A 110 -10.69 8.74 -15.16
C ASN A 110 -11.41 9.34 -16.39
N GLY A 111 -12.73 9.17 -16.46
CA GLY A 111 -13.51 9.56 -17.63
C GLY A 111 -13.08 8.77 -18.87
N ASN A 112 -12.75 9.46 -19.96
CA ASN A 112 -12.26 8.83 -21.20
C ASN A 112 -10.82 8.32 -21.10
N TYR A 113 -10.09 8.69 -20.04
CA TYR A 113 -8.71 8.30 -19.84
C TYR A 113 -8.59 7.09 -18.91
N GLY A 114 -7.63 6.23 -19.21
CA GLY A 114 -7.22 5.12 -18.37
C GLY A 114 -5.74 5.21 -18.02
N TYR A 115 -5.39 4.91 -16.77
CA TYR A 115 -4.00 4.93 -16.29
C TYR A 115 -3.62 3.51 -15.88
N ASN A 116 -2.89 2.80 -16.74
CA ASN A 116 -2.36 1.48 -16.45
C ASN A 116 -0.94 1.62 -15.90
N ILE A 117 -0.77 1.33 -14.60
CA ILE A 117 0.52 1.29 -13.92
C ILE A 117 1.08 -0.10 -14.05
N PHE A 118 2.30 -0.24 -14.55
CA PHE A 118 2.91 -1.53 -14.76
C PHE A 118 4.30 -1.59 -14.12
N SER A 119 4.63 -2.78 -13.61
CA SER A 119 5.97 -3.15 -13.18
C SER A 119 6.34 -4.46 -13.88
N ALA A 120 7.43 -4.42 -14.65
CA ALA A 120 7.88 -5.40 -15.63
C ALA A 120 7.14 -5.33 -16.98
N PHE A 121 7.82 -4.77 -17.99
CA PHE A 121 8.21 -5.37 -19.28
C PHE A 121 8.47 -4.28 -20.35
N GLU A 122 9.53 -4.46 -21.13
CA GLU A 122 9.56 -4.12 -22.56
C GLU A 122 10.23 -5.31 -23.26
N ILE A 123 9.54 -5.95 -24.22
CA ILE A 123 10.17 -6.94 -25.10
C ILE A 123 11.06 -6.12 -26.05
N PRO A 124 12.38 -6.33 -26.08
CA PRO A 124 13.23 -5.57 -26.99
C PRO A 124 12.79 -5.84 -28.44
N GLU A 125 12.65 -4.78 -29.24
CA GLU A 125 12.36 -4.85 -30.68
C GLU A 125 13.53 -5.43 -31.51
N LYS A 126 14.68 -5.71 -30.89
CA LYS A 126 15.86 -6.27 -31.57
C LYS A 126 16.57 -7.34 -30.73
N GLU A 127 16.98 -8.38 -31.44
CA GLU A 127 17.77 -9.53 -31.01
C GLU A 127 19.07 -9.11 -30.31
N GLU A 128 19.04 -9.10 -28.98
CA GLU A 128 20.14 -9.48 -28.09
C GLU A 128 19.49 -9.67 -26.70
N ASP A 129 19.78 -10.79 -26.04
CA ASP A 129 18.93 -11.51 -25.07
C ASP A 129 18.66 -10.83 -23.70
N ASP A 130 18.73 -9.51 -23.62
CA ASP A 130 18.53 -8.78 -22.37
C ASP A 130 17.06 -8.36 -22.17
N ILE A 131 16.39 -9.03 -21.22
CA ILE A 131 15.09 -8.60 -20.70
C ILE A 131 15.29 -7.32 -19.87
N ILE A 132 14.94 -6.16 -20.43
CA ILE A 132 14.96 -4.90 -19.69
C ILE A 132 13.66 -4.74 -18.89
N LEU A 133 13.74 -4.90 -17.58
CA LEU A 133 12.62 -4.63 -16.68
C LEU A 133 12.36 -3.12 -16.60
N ARG A 134 11.25 -2.67 -17.20
CA ARG A 134 10.75 -1.29 -17.07
C ARG A 134 9.49 -1.23 -16.23
N SER A 135 9.30 -0.09 -15.57
CA SER A 135 8.05 0.26 -14.88
C SER A 135 7.59 1.61 -15.42
N GLY A 136 6.30 1.89 -15.35
CA GLY A 136 5.76 3.13 -15.89
C GLY A 136 4.25 3.25 -15.75
N VAL A 137 3.72 4.24 -16.46
CA VAL A 137 2.29 4.36 -16.72
C VAL A 137 2.05 4.39 -18.22
N ILE A 138 1.02 3.67 -18.65
CA ILE A 138 0.40 3.85 -19.95
C ILE A 138 -0.87 4.64 -19.73
N VAL A 139 -0.96 5.78 -20.40
CA VAL A 139 -2.18 6.59 -20.41
C VAL A 139 -2.90 6.28 -21.71
N SER A 140 -4.07 5.65 -21.60
CA SER A 140 -4.97 5.39 -22.72
C SER A 140 -6.07 6.43 -22.77
N ASN A 141 -6.56 6.74 -23.97
CA ASN A 141 -7.77 7.54 -24.18
C ASN A 141 -8.69 6.76 -25.11
N GLY A 142 -9.67 6.02 -24.57
CA GLY A 142 -10.48 5.09 -25.35
C GLY A 142 -9.63 4.05 -26.12
N ASP A 143 -9.99 3.78 -27.38
CA ASP A 143 -9.44 2.69 -28.19
C ASP A 143 -8.19 3.05 -29.02
N ASP A 144 -7.85 4.33 -29.19
CA ASP A 144 -6.97 4.75 -30.31
C ASP A 144 -5.60 5.33 -29.91
N TYR A 145 -5.36 5.70 -28.65
CA TYR A 145 -4.10 6.34 -28.26
C TYR A 145 -3.57 5.89 -26.90
N ASN A 146 -2.39 5.27 -26.92
CA ASN A 146 -1.63 4.88 -25.74
C ASN A 146 -0.34 5.70 -25.66
N LYS A 147 -0.19 6.51 -24.61
CA LYS A 147 1.07 7.19 -24.30
C LYS A 147 1.81 6.45 -23.21
N HIS A 148 2.99 5.95 -23.55
CA HIS A 148 3.89 5.29 -22.62
C HIS A 148 4.74 6.34 -21.89
N ILE A 149 4.72 6.29 -20.57
CA ILE A 149 5.51 7.16 -19.70
C ILE A 149 6.31 6.27 -18.76
N TYR A 150 7.57 6.04 -19.14
CA TYR A 150 8.47 5.19 -18.38
C TYR A 150 9.06 5.91 -17.16
N CYS A 151 9.23 5.16 -16.09
CA CYS A 151 9.97 5.61 -14.93
C CYS A 151 11.46 5.80 -15.29
N TYR A 152 12.03 6.93 -14.89
CA TYR A 152 13.48 7.15 -14.90
C TYR A 152 14.17 6.40 -13.74
N ARG A 153 13.49 6.31 -12.59
CA ARG A 153 13.94 5.58 -11.41
C ARG A 153 12.75 4.98 -10.68
N THR A 154 12.86 3.72 -10.28
CA THR A 154 11.85 3.03 -9.46
C THR A 154 12.37 2.90 -8.03
N PHE A 155 11.57 3.31 -7.05
CA PHE A 155 11.89 3.21 -5.63
C PHE A 155 11.14 2.07 -4.94
N LYS A 156 9.94 1.75 -5.44
CA LYS A 156 9.15 0.60 -4.96
C LYS A 156 8.38 -0.01 -6.14
N GLN A 157 8.56 -1.31 -6.34
CA GLN A 157 7.91 -2.08 -7.41
C GLN A 157 6.54 -2.58 -6.98
N LEU A 158 5.70 -2.85 -7.99
CA LEU A 158 4.41 -3.46 -7.78
C LEU A 158 4.58 -4.97 -7.61
N SER A 159 3.91 -5.55 -6.63
CA SER A 159 3.98 -6.98 -6.28
C SER A 159 2.59 -7.60 -6.36
N ASP A 160 2.52 -8.88 -6.70
CA ASP A 160 1.29 -9.66 -6.76
C ASP A 160 0.56 -9.73 -5.42
N GLU A 161 1.28 -9.53 -4.30
CA GLU A 161 0.67 -9.48 -2.96
C GLU A 161 -0.38 -8.36 -2.81
N TYR A 162 -0.39 -7.39 -3.73
CA TYR A 162 -1.27 -6.22 -3.69
C TYR A 162 -2.44 -6.26 -4.68
N LEU A 163 -2.62 -7.32 -5.48
CA LEU A 163 -3.72 -7.49 -6.44
C LEU A 163 -4.79 -8.49 -5.93
#